data_AF-A0A813K9I7-F1
#
_entry.id   AF-A0A813K9I7-F1
#
_cell.length_a   1.000
_cell.length_b   1.000
_cell.length_c   1.000
_cell.angle_alpha   90.00
_cell.angle_beta   90.00
_cell.angle_gamma   90.00
#
_symmetry.space_group_name_H-M   'P 1'
#
loop_
_entity.id
_entity.type
_entity.pdbx_description
1 polymer ?
#
loop_
_entity_poly.entity_id
_entity_poly.type
_entity_poly.pdbx_seq_one_letter_code
_entity_poly.pdbx_strand_id
1 'polypeptide(L)'
;MSLWNGFRGLGRLPLVCREASRLEHRLPCSGLGSSSRCLRPILAQLERRQPFTNWWHRWVDGKNPDSPNGAAVARFLREEGVNPYMVPRDELEDFRKHYLTQLNWFAKAEGEAREAEAWGILKEKKGHVLVKWQSLYKQPEETVE
;
A
#
# COMPACT_ATOMS: atom_id res chain seq x y z
N MET A 1 33.11 -50.46 22.44
CA MET A 1 34.28 -49.64 22.06
C MET A 1 34.07 -48.24 22.62
N SER A 2 34.76 -47.95 23.71
CA SER A 2 34.85 -46.62 24.33
C SER A 2 35.82 -45.74 23.53
N LEU A 3 35.64 -44.43 23.62
CA LEU A 3 36.61 -43.36 23.93
C LEU A 3 35.96 -42.02 23.48
N TRP A 4 35.57 -41.15 24.42
CA TRP A 4 36.38 -40.04 24.99
C TRP A 4 36.62 -38.92 23.96
N ASN A 5 36.62 -37.61 24.25
CA ASN A 5 36.36 -36.74 25.41
C ASN A 5 36.62 -35.30 24.90
N GLY A 6 36.29 -34.25 25.68
CA GLY A 6 36.92 -32.92 25.54
C GLY A 6 35.98 -31.81 25.02
N PHE A 7 35.16 -31.09 25.80
CA PHE A 7 35.36 -30.32 27.04
C PHE A 7 35.90 -28.88 26.81
N ARG A 8 35.13 -27.91 27.35
CA ARG A 8 35.53 -26.62 27.97
C ARG A 8 35.74 -25.38 27.08
N GLY A 9 34.89 -24.39 27.33
CA GLY A 9 35.10 -22.97 27.04
C GLY A 9 34.22 -22.09 27.93
N LEU A 10 34.47 -22.11 29.24
CA LEU A 10 33.94 -21.16 30.22
C LEU A 10 34.83 -19.91 30.28
N GLY A 11 34.21 -18.74 30.40
CA GLY A 11 34.85 -17.48 30.81
C GLY A 11 34.37 -16.31 29.94
N ARG A 12 33.98 -15.14 30.45
CA ARG A 12 34.01 -14.54 31.80
C ARG A 12 32.94 -13.44 31.79
N LEU A 13 32.13 -13.40 32.84
CA LEU A 13 31.49 -12.16 33.26
C LEU A 13 32.55 -11.24 33.89
N PRO A 14 32.47 -9.94 33.66
CA PRO A 14 32.83 -8.98 34.69
C PRO A 14 31.59 -8.20 35.15
N LEU A 15 31.17 -8.51 36.39
CA LEU A 15 30.52 -7.54 37.28
C LEU A 15 31.60 -6.58 37.79
N VAL A 16 31.50 -5.29 37.52
CA VAL A 16 31.93 -4.23 38.44
C VAL A 16 31.03 -3.00 38.28
N CYS A 17 30.33 -2.68 39.36
CA CYS A 17 29.68 -1.39 39.62
C CYS A 17 30.73 -0.33 40.01
N ARG A 18 30.57 0.91 39.51
CA ARG A 18 30.95 2.19 40.16
C ARG A 18 30.49 3.31 39.20
N GLU A 19 29.33 3.93 39.39
CA GLU A 19 28.99 4.97 40.36
C GLU A 19 29.56 6.35 40.03
N ALA A 20 28.64 7.34 40.06
CA ALA A 20 28.82 8.78 40.17
C ALA A 20 29.25 9.57 38.92
N SER A 21 28.28 10.24 38.27
CA SER A 21 27.99 11.66 38.59
C SER A 21 27.23 12.38 37.48
N ARG A 22 26.03 12.84 37.83
CA ARG A 22 25.63 14.24 37.73
C ARG A 22 25.60 14.86 36.31
N LEU A 23 24.41 14.85 35.71
CA LEU A 23 23.86 16.03 35.02
C LEU A 23 22.34 15.99 35.13
N GLU A 24 21.84 16.59 36.21
CA GLU A 24 20.46 17.06 36.27
C GLU A 24 20.29 18.14 35.20
N HIS A 25 19.66 17.80 34.07
CA HIS A 25 18.89 18.77 33.33
C HIS A 25 17.42 18.50 33.58
N ARG A 26 16.95 19.06 34.70
CA ARG A 26 15.55 19.33 34.98
C ARG A 26 14.97 20.10 33.79
N LEU A 27 14.11 19.46 33.01
CA LEU A 27 13.15 20.18 32.18
C LEU A 27 11.92 20.48 33.05
N PRO A 28 11.59 21.75 33.35
CA PRO A 28 10.36 22.06 34.05
C PRO A 28 9.18 21.96 33.07
N CYS A 29 8.51 20.81 33.05
CA CYS A 29 7.16 20.71 32.51
C CYS A 29 6.17 21.00 33.64
N SER A 30 5.94 22.27 33.93
CA SER A 30 4.86 22.71 34.81
C SER A 30 4.27 24.00 34.22
N GLY A 31 3.37 23.81 33.27
CA GLY A 31 2.68 24.89 32.58
C GLY A 31 1.32 24.40 32.11
N LEU A 32 0.35 24.45 33.03
CA LEU A 32 -1.07 24.31 32.72
C LEU A 32 -1.45 25.36 31.69
N GLY A 33 -1.68 24.91 30.46
CA GLY A 33 -2.07 25.76 29.34
C GLY A 33 -2.82 24.92 28.32
N SER A 34 -4.13 24.87 28.52
CA SER A 34 -5.19 24.68 27.52
C SER A 34 -4.88 23.78 26.31
N SER A 35 -5.53 22.61 26.32
CA SER A 35 -6.32 22.01 25.24
C SER A 35 -5.84 22.14 23.79
N SER A 36 -5.90 21.01 23.08
CA SER A 36 -5.97 20.91 21.61
C SER A 36 -4.65 20.85 20.83
N ARG A 37 -3.67 20.06 21.30
CA ARG A 37 -2.54 19.63 20.44
C ARG A 37 -2.29 18.12 20.43
N CYS A 38 -3.35 17.34 20.60
CA CYS A 38 -3.34 15.92 20.28
C CYS A 38 -4.02 15.74 18.89
N LEU A 39 -3.39 14.92 18.04
CA LEU A 39 -3.99 14.30 16.84
C LEU A 39 -4.06 15.10 15.53
N ARG A 40 -2.98 15.71 15.04
CA ARG A 40 -2.88 16.02 13.59
C ARG A 40 -1.49 15.73 13.03
N PRO A 41 -1.29 14.51 12.49
CA PRO A 41 -0.77 14.46 11.12
C PRO A 41 -1.51 13.50 10.18
N ILE A 42 -2.50 12.73 10.64
CA ILE A 42 -3.19 11.74 9.79
C ILE A 42 -4.23 12.42 8.88
N LEU A 43 -4.96 13.43 9.38
CA LEU A 43 -5.97 14.14 8.58
C LEU A 43 -5.39 15.01 7.45
N ALA A 44 -4.13 15.45 7.58
CA ALA A 44 -3.46 16.25 6.55
C ALA A 44 -3.12 15.44 5.29
N GLN A 45 -3.12 14.10 5.35
CA GLN A 45 -2.91 13.26 4.17
C GLN A 45 -4.18 13.08 3.33
N LEU A 46 -5.37 13.22 3.93
CA LEU A 46 -6.67 13.07 3.24
C LEU A 46 -7.13 14.36 2.54
N GLU A 47 -6.63 15.53 2.96
CA GLU A 47 -6.98 16.85 2.37
C GLU A 47 -6.23 17.18 1.07
N ARG A 48 -5.25 16.36 0.67
CA ARG A 48 -4.71 16.41 -0.70
C ARG A 48 -5.56 15.58 -1.64
N ARG A 49 -6.88 15.87 -1.68
CA ARG A 49 -7.71 15.54 -2.83
C ARG A 49 -7.06 16.28 -4.01
N GLN A 50 -6.20 15.58 -4.74
CA GLN A 50 -5.62 16.08 -5.98
C GLN A 50 -6.77 16.68 -6.78
N PRO A 51 -6.72 17.97 -7.19
CA PRO A 51 -7.71 18.49 -8.10
C PRO A 51 -7.56 17.68 -9.39
N PHE A 52 -8.40 16.65 -9.53
CA PHE A 52 -8.29 15.73 -10.65
C PHE A 52 -8.62 16.50 -11.90
N THR A 53 -7.56 16.86 -12.64
CA THR A 53 -7.68 17.53 -13.92
C THR A 53 -8.53 16.65 -14.84
N ASN A 54 -9.27 17.27 -15.77
CA ASN A 54 -10.05 16.56 -16.79
C ASN A 54 -9.21 15.44 -17.47
N TRP A 55 -7.89 15.69 -17.62
CA TRP A 55 -6.93 14.72 -18.11
C TRP A 55 -6.85 13.42 -17.30
N TRP A 56 -6.83 13.49 -15.97
CA TRP A 56 -6.76 12.29 -15.12
C TRP A 56 -7.96 11.36 -15.35
N HIS A 57 -9.17 11.92 -15.36
CA HIS A 57 -10.38 11.15 -15.63
C HIS A 57 -10.34 10.50 -17.01
N ARG A 58 -9.88 11.22 -18.04
CA ARG A 58 -9.72 10.65 -19.39
C ARG A 58 -8.70 9.51 -19.44
N TRP A 59 -7.62 9.60 -18.66
CA TRP A 59 -6.59 8.56 -18.56
C TRP A 59 -7.13 7.31 -17.86
N VAL A 60 -7.80 7.48 -16.71
CA VAL A 60 -8.43 6.37 -15.96
C VAL A 60 -9.53 5.71 -16.77
N ASP A 61 -10.38 6.49 -17.42
CA ASP A 61 -11.48 5.99 -18.27
C ASP A 61 -10.99 5.30 -19.55
N GLY A 62 -9.70 5.36 -19.88
CA GLY A 62 -9.17 4.85 -21.14
C GLY A 62 -9.64 5.62 -22.39
N LYS A 63 -10.16 6.85 -22.22
CA LYS A 63 -10.56 7.75 -23.33
C LYS A 63 -9.35 8.40 -24.02
N ASN A 64 -8.14 8.20 -23.49
CA ASN A 64 -6.91 8.64 -24.12
C ASN A 64 -6.46 7.61 -25.18
N PRO A 65 -6.19 8.00 -26.44
CA PRO A 65 -5.72 7.08 -27.49
C PRO A 65 -4.46 6.30 -27.11
N ASP A 66 -3.57 6.87 -26.29
CA ASP A 66 -2.34 6.18 -25.86
C ASP A 66 -2.61 5.03 -24.89
N SER A 67 -3.84 4.95 -24.36
CA SER A 67 -4.10 4.17 -23.16
C SER A 67 -5.51 3.52 -23.17
N PRO A 68 -5.89 2.76 -24.21
CA PRO A 68 -7.23 2.15 -24.32
C PRO A 68 -7.52 1.16 -23.19
N ASN A 69 -6.50 0.43 -22.73
CA ASN A 69 -6.64 -0.59 -21.68
C ASN A 69 -7.04 -0.01 -20.30
N GLY A 70 -7.02 1.32 -20.13
CA GLY A 70 -7.45 1.98 -18.90
C GLY A 70 -8.92 1.68 -18.58
N ALA A 71 -9.78 1.61 -19.60
CA ALA A 71 -11.20 1.31 -19.45
C ALA A 71 -11.43 -0.06 -18.80
N ALA A 72 -10.69 -1.09 -19.23
CA ALA A 72 -10.79 -2.45 -18.68
C ALA A 72 -10.35 -2.49 -17.20
N VAL A 73 -9.25 -1.83 -16.86
CA VAL A 73 -8.78 -1.74 -15.46
C VAL A 73 -9.76 -0.95 -14.59
N ALA A 74 -10.27 0.17 -15.08
CA ALA A 74 -11.23 0.97 -14.34
C ALA A 74 -12.55 0.21 -14.10
N ARG A 75 -13.05 -0.50 -15.11
CA ARG A 75 -14.23 -1.37 -14.97
C ARG A 75 -14.00 -2.46 -13.92
N PHE A 76 -12.88 -3.16 -14.01
CA PHE A 76 -12.50 -4.19 -13.04
C PHE A 76 -12.44 -3.65 -11.60
N LEU A 77 -11.79 -2.50 -11.39
CA LEU A 77 -11.70 -1.91 -10.05
C LEU A 77 -13.07 -1.53 -9.49
N ARG A 78 -13.99 -1.05 -10.34
CA ARG A 78 -15.37 -0.74 -9.93
C ARG A 78 -16.14 -2.00 -9.53
N GLU A 79 -15.99 -3.09 -10.29
CA GLU A 79 -16.58 -4.40 -9.96
C GLU A 79 -16.06 -4.94 -8.61
N GLU A 80 -14.79 -4.67 -8.29
CA GLU A 80 -14.18 -4.99 -7.00
C GLU A 80 -14.52 -3.98 -5.87
N GLY A 81 -15.40 -3.01 -6.12
CA GLY A 81 -15.83 -2.01 -5.14
C GLY A 81 -14.81 -0.89 -4.87
N VAL A 82 -13.78 -0.77 -5.69
CA VAL A 82 -12.71 0.23 -5.58
C VAL A 82 -13.00 1.42 -6.49
N ASN A 83 -12.78 2.63 -5.96
CA ASN A 83 -12.83 3.85 -6.76
C ASN A 83 -11.49 4.10 -7.47
N PRO A 84 -11.42 3.89 -8.81
CA PRO A 84 -10.16 4.04 -9.54
C PRO A 84 -9.64 5.48 -9.54
N TYR A 85 -10.50 6.47 -9.33
CA TYR A 85 -10.07 7.87 -9.23
C TYR A 85 -9.38 8.18 -7.91
N MET A 86 -9.63 7.40 -6.85
CA MET A 86 -9.03 7.61 -5.52
C MET A 86 -7.69 6.89 -5.36
N VAL A 87 -7.37 5.96 -6.26
CA VAL A 87 -6.11 5.22 -6.24
C VAL A 87 -4.95 6.14 -6.67
N PRO A 88 -3.81 6.13 -5.96
CA PRO A 88 -2.62 6.87 -6.37
C PRO A 88 -2.19 6.48 -7.79
N ARG A 89 -1.82 7.47 -8.61
CA ARG A 89 -1.49 7.28 -10.02
C ARG A 89 -0.42 6.20 -10.24
N ASP A 90 0.65 6.24 -9.47
CA ASP A 90 1.78 5.31 -9.64
C ASP A 90 1.36 3.87 -9.36
N GLU A 91 0.58 3.65 -8.29
CA GLU A 91 0.09 2.31 -7.96
C GLU A 91 -0.91 1.79 -9.02
N LEU A 92 -1.77 2.67 -9.55
CA LEU A 92 -2.71 2.32 -10.61
C LEU A 92 -2.00 2.01 -11.94
N GLU A 93 -0.96 2.78 -12.27
CA GLU A 93 -0.13 2.54 -13.45
C GLU A 93 0.64 1.22 -13.34
N ASP A 94 1.21 0.92 -12.18
CA ASP A 94 1.88 -0.35 -11.93
C ASP A 94 0.91 -1.52 -12.04
N PHE A 95 -0.28 -1.41 -11.46
CA PHE A 95 -1.32 -2.44 -11.58
C PHE A 95 -1.68 -2.69 -13.05
N ARG A 96 -1.83 -1.62 -13.82
CA ARG A 96 -2.09 -1.68 -15.27
C ARG A 96 -0.95 -2.32 -16.04
N LYS A 97 0.32 -2.02 -15.74
CA LYS A 97 1.47 -2.66 -16.37
C LYS A 97 1.45 -4.17 -16.13
N HIS A 98 1.17 -4.61 -14.90
CA HIS A 98 1.07 -6.03 -14.58
C HIS A 98 -0.06 -6.72 -15.36
N TYR A 99 -1.24 -6.06 -15.46
CA TYR A 99 -2.33 -6.53 -16.30
C TYR A 99 -1.89 -6.72 -17.75
N LEU A 100 -1.23 -5.72 -18.35
CA LEU A 100 -0.74 -5.81 -19.73
C LEU A 100 0.33 -6.88 -19.91
N THR A 101 1.20 -7.08 -18.92
CA THR A 101 2.17 -8.18 -18.94
C THR A 101 1.47 -9.53 -18.96
N GLN A 102 0.45 -9.75 -18.11
CA GLN A 102 -0.31 -11.00 -18.14
C GLN A 102 -1.06 -11.14 -19.46
N LEU A 103 -1.74 -10.08 -19.91
CA LEU A 103 -2.46 -10.08 -21.18
C LEU A 103 -1.53 -10.44 -22.35
N ASN A 104 -0.34 -9.86 -22.45
CA ASN A 104 0.63 -10.19 -23.49
C ASN A 104 1.19 -11.60 -23.38
N TRP A 105 1.32 -12.16 -22.16
CA TRP A 105 1.71 -13.56 -21.98
C TRP A 105 0.72 -14.52 -22.63
N PHE A 106 -0.58 -14.20 -22.55
CA PHE A 106 -1.65 -14.96 -23.16
C PHE A 106 -1.98 -14.49 -24.59
N ALA A 107 -1.04 -13.89 -25.32
CA ALA A 107 -1.28 -13.40 -26.69
C ALA A 107 -1.69 -14.49 -27.70
N LYS A 108 -1.49 -15.77 -27.38
CA LYS A 108 -1.95 -16.92 -28.18
C LYS A 108 -3.38 -17.36 -27.88
N ALA A 109 -3.96 -16.93 -26.74
CA ALA A 109 -5.35 -17.17 -26.40
C ALA A 109 -6.22 -16.08 -27.03
N GLU A 110 -7.36 -16.46 -27.62
CA GLU A 110 -8.24 -15.51 -28.30
C GLU A 110 -9.26 -14.87 -27.34
N GLY A 111 -9.48 -13.57 -27.52
CA GLY A 111 -10.65 -12.86 -27.01
C GLY A 111 -10.82 -12.83 -25.49
N GLU A 112 -12.05 -13.11 -25.04
CA GLU A 112 -12.49 -12.96 -23.63
C GLU A 112 -11.81 -13.95 -22.67
N ALA A 113 -11.45 -15.14 -23.15
CA ALA A 113 -10.73 -16.14 -22.35
C ALA A 113 -9.36 -15.61 -21.89
N ARG A 114 -8.68 -14.86 -22.77
CA ARG A 114 -7.39 -14.22 -22.48
C ARG A 114 -7.51 -13.19 -21.35
N GLU A 115 -8.56 -12.36 -21.37
CA GLU A 115 -8.78 -11.36 -20.32
C GLU A 115 -9.09 -12.05 -18.99
N ALA A 116 -9.97 -13.06 -18.98
CA ALA A 116 -10.34 -13.80 -17.78
C ALA A 116 -9.13 -14.46 -17.10
N GLU A 117 -8.26 -15.13 -17.87
CA GLU A 117 -7.03 -15.74 -17.36
C GLU A 117 -6.07 -14.69 -16.79
N ALA A 118 -5.88 -13.58 -17.51
CA ALA A 118 -5.01 -12.49 -17.06
C ALA A 118 -5.51 -11.89 -15.73
N TRP A 119 -6.81 -11.69 -15.58
CA TRP A 119 -7.41 -11.20 -14.33
C TRP A 119 -7.28 -12.21 -13.19
N GLY A 120 -7.48 -13.51 -13.46
CA GLY A 120 -7.33 -14.57 -12.47
C GLY A 120 -5.93 -14.57 -11.84
N ILE A 121 -4.88 -14.54 -12.67
CA ILE A 121 -3.49 -14.50 -12.21
C ILE A 121 -3.16 -13.19 -11.51
N LEU A 122 -3.73 -12.07 -11.98
CA LEU A 122 -3.52 -10.78 -11.35
C LEU A 122 -4.15 -10.73 -9.95
N LYS A 123 -5.36 -11.28 -9.77
CA LYS A 123 -6.01 -11.43 -8.46
C LYS A 123 -5.17 -12.28 -7.52
N GLU A 124 -4.61 -13.38 -8.00
CA GLU A 124 -3.73 -14.23 -7.19
C GLU A 124 -2.48 -13.46 -6.73
N LYS A 125 -1.80 -12.76 -7.64
CA LYS A 125 -0.53 -12.06 -7.34
C LYS A 125 -0.72 -10.75 -6.56
N LYS A 126 -1.77 -9.99 -6.86
CA LYS A 126 -2.00 -8.62 -6.34
C LYS A 126 -3.26 -8.52 -5.48
N GLY A 127 -3.87 -9.63 -5.06
CA GLY A 127 -5.07 -9.64 -4.21
C GLY A 127 -4.89 -8.86 -2.91
N HIS A 128 -3.71 -8.90 -2.31
CA HIS A 128 -3.39 -8.10 -1.12
C HIS A 128 -3.50 -6.58 -1.36
N VAL A 129 -3.16 -6.11 -2.56
CA VAL A 129 -3.31 -4.70 -2.95
C VAL A 129 -4.78 -4.35 -3.12
N LEU A 130 -5.57 -5.23 -3.74
CA LEU A 130 -7.01 -5.04 -3.89
C LEU A 130 -7.71 -4.94 -2.54
N VAL A 131 -7.41 -5.84 -1.60
CA VAL A 131 -7.96 -5.79 -0.23
C VAL A 131 -7.58 -4.49 0.47
N LYS A 132 -6.32 -4.04 0.33
CA LYS A 132 -5.87 -2.75 0.85
C LYS A 132 -6.70 -1.61 0.25
N TRP A 133 -6.88 -1.57 -1.06
CA TRP A 133 -7.64 -0.52 -1.73
C TRP A 133 -9.13 -0.55 -1.43
N GLN A 134 -9.74 -1.72 -1.27
CA GLN A 134 -11.13 -1.85 -0.81
C GLN A 134 -11.35 -1.22 0.56
N SER A 135 -10.35 -1.25 1.45
CA SER A 135 -10.45 -0.60 2.75
C SER A 135 -10.27 0.93 2.67
N LEU A 136 -9.45 1.43 1.75
CA LEU A 136 -9.04 2.83 1.67
C LEU A 136 -9.88 3.66 0.68
N TYR A 137 -10.31 3.05 -0.41
CA TYR A 137 -10.82 3.71 -1.62
C TYR A 137 -12.15 3.11 -2.06
N LYS A 138 -13.10 3.00 -1.14
CA LYS A 138 -14.45 2.51 -1.47
C LYS A 138 -15.12 3.41 -2.50
N GLN A 139 -15.86 2.78 -3.43
CA GLN A 139 -16.85 3.49 -4.23
C GLN A 139 -17.85 4.20 -3.29
N PRO A 140 -18.21 5.47 -3.54
CA PRO A 140 -19.35 6.05 -2.85
C PRO A 140 -20.58 5.23 -3.24
N GLU A 141 -21.34 4.75 -2.26
CA GLU A 141 -22.63 4.13 -2.55
C GLU A 141 -23.50 5.22 -3.17
N GLU A 142 -23.76 5.13 -4.47
CA GLU A 142 -24.75 5.97 -5.13
C GLU A 142 -26.09 5.68 -4.42
N THR A 143 -26.50 6.61 -3.56
CA THR A 143 -27.88 6.71 -3.11
C THR A 143 -28.72 7.00 -4.34
N VAL A 144 -29.26 5.94 -4.94
CA VAL A 144 -30.30 6.02 -5.97
C VAL A 144 -31.54 6.58 -5.27
N GLU A 145 -31.74 7.90 -5.39
CA GLU A 145 -33.01 8.57 -5.07
C GLU A 145 -34.03 8.38 -6.19
#